data_AF-X0XNZ2-F1
#
_entry.id   AF-X0XNZ2-F1
#
_cell.length_a   1.000
_cell.length_b   1.000
_cell.length_c   1.000
_cell.angle_alpha   90.00
_cell.angle_beta   90.00
_cell.angle_gamma   90.00
#
_symmetry.space_group_name_H-M   'P 1'
#
loop_
_entity.id
_entity.type
_entity.pdbx_description
1 polymer ?
#
loop_
_entity_poly.entity_id
_entity_poly.type
_entity_poly.pdbx_seq_one_letter_code
_entity_poly.pdbx_strand_id
1 'polypeptide(L)'
;FKKAIEEGVDLLAQEGRFCIISFHSIEDRIVKHQFRNLSKGYSPSERFLPCRETEQGKVKIITKKPISPEPEEVTRNPRARSAKLRVVEKL
;
A
#
# COMPACT_ATOMS: atom_id res chain seq x y z
N PHE A 1 -9.61 -7.27 -4.16
CA PHE A 1 -8.54 -6.50 -3.49
C PHE A 1 -7.28 -6.39 -4.32
N LYS A 2 -6.53 -7.46 -4.60
CA LYS A 2 -5.24 -7.36 -5.33
C LYS A 2 -5.34 -6.65 -6.68
N LYS A 3 -6.19 -7.17 -7.59
CA LYS A 3 -6.45 -6.55 -8.91
C LYS A 3 -6.87 -5.08 -8.81
N ALA A 4 -7.82 -4.78 -7.92
CA ALA A 4 -8.29 -3.40 -7.71
C ALA A 4 -7.19 -2.45 -7.20
N ILE A 5 -6.22 -2.95 -6.44
CA ILE A 5 -5.07 -2.15 -5.99
C ILE A 5 -4.12 -1.89 -7.15
N GLU A 6 -3.83 -2.90 -7.95
CA GLU A 6 -2.93 -2.80 -9.11
C GLU A 6 -3.52 -1.86 -10.17
N GLU A 7 -4.76 -2.12 -10.59
CA GLU A 7 -5.48 -1.29 -11.57
C GLU A 7 -5.69 0.13 -11.05
N GLY A 8 -6.04 0.28 -9.76
CA GLY A 8 -6.22 1.60 -9.14
C GLY A 8 -4.93 2.42 -9.10
N VAL A 9 -3.79 1.77 -8.90
CA VAL A 9 -2.47 2.43 -8.97
C VAL A 9 -2.11 2.78 -10.41
N ASP A 10 -2.36 1.87 -11.36
CA ASP A 10 -2.03 2.11 -12.78
C ASP A 10 -2.83 3.29 -13.35
N LEU A 11 -4.06 3.55 -12.85
CA LEU A 11 -4.90 4.70 -13.23
C LEU A 11 -4.45 6.06 -12.68
N LEU A 12 -3.58 6.11 -11.68
CA LEU A 12 -3.13 7.38 -11.10
C LEU A 12 -2.23 8.15 -12.07
N ALA A 13 -2.27 9.48 -12.00
CA ALA A 13 -1.23 10.33 -12.58
C ALA A 13 0.08 10.19 -11.79
N GLN A 14 1.19 10.67 -12.37
CA GLN A 14 2.46 10.77 -11.64
C GLN A 14 2.28 11.62 -10.37
N GLU A 15 2.91 11.22 -9.28
CA GLU A 15 2.73 11.79 -7.93
C GLU A 15 1.31 11.63 -7.34
N GLY A 16 0.41 10.91 -8.04
CA GLY A 16 -0.93 10.60 -7.58
C GLY A 16 -0.90 9.72 -6.33
N ARG A 17 -1.77 10.01 -5.37
CA ARG A 17 -1.85 9.27 -4.10
C ARG A 17 -2.99 8.26 -4.10
N PHE A 18 -2.69 7.06 -3.64
CA PHE A 18 -3.66 5.99 -3.44
C PHE A 18 -3.80 5.67 -1.96
N CYS A 19 -5.03 5.75 -1.45
CA CYS A 19 -5.35 5.57 -0.04
C CYS A 19 -6.34 4.40 0.11
N ILE A 20 -6.06 3.48 1.03
CA ILE A 20 -7.00 2.41 1.40
C ILE A 20 -7.24 2.42 2.90
N ILE A 21 -8.51 2.40 3.28
CA ILE A 21 -8.97 2.16 4.64
C ILE A 21 -9.41 0.71 4.74
N SER A 22 -8.85 -0.01 5.69
CA SER A 22 -9.22 -1.40 6.00
C SER A 22 -9.73 -1.51 7.43
N PHE A 23 -10.71 -2.37 7.67
CA PHE A 23 -11.30 -2.55 9.01
C PHE A 23 -10.86 -3.87 9.65
N HIS A 24 -10.42 -4.83 8.84
CA HIS A 24 -10.02 -6.15 9.30
C HIS A 24 -8.53 -6.39 9.07
N SER A 25 -7.91 -7.15 9.98
CA SER A 25 -6.47 -7.46 9.91
C SER A 25 -6.08 -8.28 8.67
N ILE A 26 -7.01 -9.05 8.08
CA ILE A 26 -6.78 -9.79 6.83
C ILE A 26 -6.64 -8.82 5.65
N GLU A 27 -7.53 -7.83 5.57
CA GLU A 27 -7.50 -6.79 4.53
C GLU A 27 -6.21 -5.96 4.64
N ASP A 28 -5.89 -5.46 5.84
CA ASP A 28 -4.66 -4.69 6.09
C ASP A 28 -3.41 -5.47 5.66
N ARG A 29 -3.38 -6.78 5.97
CA ARG A 29 -2.28 -7.66 5.54
C ARG A 29 -2.19 -7.72 4.02
N ILE A 30 -3.30 -7.93 3.32
CA ILE A 30 -3.32 -7.96 1.84
C ILE A 30 -2.80 -6.63 1.28
N VAL A 31 -3.30 -5.49 1.76
CA VAL A 31 -2.89 -4.15 1.31
C VAL A 31 -1.39 -3.94 1.55
N LYS A 32 -0.90 -4.27 2.75
CA LYS A 32 0.53 -4.14 3.10
C LYS A 32 1.43 -4.93 2.15
N HIS A 33 1.06 -6.18 1.85
CA HIS A 33 1.85 -7.02 0.95
C HIS A 33 1.81 -6.50 -0.49
N GLN A 34 0.66 -6.03 -0.97
CA GLN A 34 0.54 -5.48 -2.32
C GLN A 34 1.33 -4.19 -2.49
N PHE A 35 1.22 -3.24 -1.56
CA PHE A 35 2.02 -2.00 -1.59
C PHE A 35 3.52 -2.28 -1.52
N ARG A 36 3.93 -3.28 -0.73
CA ARG A 36 5.35 -3.70 -0.70
C ARG A 36 5.80 -4.34 -2.01
N ASN A 37 4.94 -5.12 -2.66
CA ASN A 37 5.25 -5.74 -3.94
C ASN A 37 5.29 -4.71 -5.07
N LEU A 38 4.42 -3.70 -5.06
CA LEU A 38 4.44 -2.62 -6.06
C LEU A 38 5.61 -1.66 -5.86
N SER A 39 6.08 -1.51 -4.61
CA SER A 39 7.23 -0.66 -4.27
C SER A 39 8.58 -1.33 -4.53
N LYS A 40 8.64 -2.66 -4.51
CA LYS A 40 9.82 -3.42 -4.95
C LYS A 40 9.64 -3.68 -6.44
N GLY A 41 10.49 -3.13 -7.30
CA GLY A 41 10.52 -3.55 -8.70
C GLY A 41 10.56 -5.08 -8.81
N TYR A 42 9.91 -5.61 -9.83
CA TYR A 42 9.82 -7.05 -10.01
C TYR A 42 11.22 -7.53 -10.44
N SER A 43 11.95 -8.27 -9.59
CA SER A 43 13.13 -9.02 -10.07
C SER A 43 12.69 -10.47 -10.29
N PRO A 44 12.48 -10.93 -11.53
CA PRO A 44 12.04 -12.30 -11.79
C PRO A 44 13.13 -13.36 -11.51
N SER A 45 14.36 -12.98 -11.15
CA SER A 45 15.49 -13.91 -11.19
C SER A 45 16.63 -13.53 -10.27
N GLU A 46 16.64 -14.01 -9.03
CA GLU A 46 17.90 -14.10 -8.26
C GLU A 46 17.94 -15.41 -7.47
N ARG A 47 17.90 -16.54 -8.18
CA ARG A 47 18.54 -17.75 -7.67
C ARG A 47 19.99 -17.86 -8.12
N PHE A 48 20.35 -17.28 -9.26
CA PHE A 48 21.70 -17.29 -9.82
C PHE A 48 21.89 -16.14 -10.81
N LEU A 49 22.37 -14.96 -10.37
CA LEU A 49 23.24 -14.02 -11.11
C LEU A 49 23.33 -12.69 -10.34
N PRO A 50 24.52 -12.10 -10.14
CA PRO A 50 24.65 -10.72 -9.68
C PRO A 50 24.71 -9.81 -10.92
N CYS A 51 23.70 -8.98 -11.15
CA CYS A 51 23.62 -7.82 -12.06
C CYS A 51 22.17 -7.70 -12.56
N ARG A 52 21.52 -6.56 -12.70
CA ARG A 52 21.85 -5.12 -12.67
C ARG A 52 20.50 -4.41 -12.76
N GLU A 53 20.45 -3.17 -12.28
CA GLU A 53 19.30 -2.24 -12.37
C GLU A 53 18.06 -2.70 -11.58
N THR A 54 17.97 -2.20 -10.34
CA THR A 54 16.72 -2.20 -9.58
C THR A 54 15.67 -1.46 -10.41
N GLU A 55 14.76 -2.19 -11.06
CA GLU A 55 13.53 -1.61 -11.58
C GLU A 55 12.93 -0.76 -10.47
N GLN A 56 12.80 0.54 -10.72
CA GLN A 56 12.21 1.45 -9.75
C GLN A 56 10.76 0.99 -9.55
N GLY A 57 10.39 0.70 -8.30
CA GLY A 57 9.03 0.24 -8.01
C GLY A 57 8.00 1.27 -8.49
N LYS A 58 6.83 0.80 -8.93
CA LYS A 58 5.75 1.67 -9.44
C LYS A 58 5.24 2.69 -8.42
N VAL A 59 5.45 2.43 -7.13
CA VAL A 59 4.95 3.27 -6.04
C VAL A 59 5.95 3.49 -4.93
N LYS A 60 5.86 4.67 -4.31
CA LYS A 60 6.53 5.05 -3.07
C LYS A 60 5.59 4.89 -1.89
N ILE A 61 6.04 4.17 -0.86
CA ILE A 61 5.26 4.01 0.38
C ILE A 61 5.43 5.25 1.24
N ILE A 62 4.34 6.01 1.42
CA ILE A 62 4.30 7.19 2.28
C ILE A 62 4.15 6.77 3.75
N THR A 63 3.22 5.86 4.03
CA THR A 63 2.93 5.40 5.40
C THR A 63 3.50 4.00 5.66
N LYS A 64 4.61 3.91 6.40
CA LYS A 64 5.19 2.61 6.80
C LYS A 64 4.30 1.87 7.81
N LYS A 65 3.80 2.58 8.81
CA LYS A 65 2.80 2.10 9.78
C LYS A 65 1.41 2.53 9.32
N PRO A 66 0.36 1.73 9.55
CA PRO A 66 -1.00 2.17 9.26
C PRO A 66 -1.35 3.36 10.16
N ILE A 67 -2.12 4.31 9.63
CA ILE A 67 -2.70 5.41 10.40
C ILE A 67 -3.96 4.86 11.06
N SER A 68 -4.01 4.96 12.38
CA SER A 68 -5.15 4.56 13.21
C SER A 68 -6.01 5.78 13.56
N PRO A 69 -7.31 5.60 13.83
CA PRO A 69 -8.18 6.69 14.28
C PRO A 69 -7.74 7.24 15.65
N GLU A 70 -8.04 8.51 15.88
CA GLU A 70 -7.85 9.15 17.17
C GLU A 70 -8.97 8.77 18.18
N PRO A 71 -8.71 8.83 19.50
CA PRO A 71 -9.71 8.45 20.51
C PRO A 71 -11.00 9.30 20.44
N GLU A 72 -10.88 10.57 20.06
CA GLU A 72 -12.03 11.46 19.84
C GLU A 72 -12.90 10.98 18.67
N GLU A 73 -12.27 10.53 17.58
CA GLU A 73 -12.94 9.98 16.41
C GLU A 73 -13.66 8.67 16.73
N VAL A 74 -13.04 7.79 17.53
CA VAL A 74 -13.67 6.54 17.97
C VAL A 74 -14.90 6.80 18.83
N THR A 75 -14.88 7.86 19.64
CA THR A 75 -16.03 8.24 20.47
C THR A 75 -17.18 8.77 19.62
N ARG A 76 -16.88 9.61 18.61
CA ARG A 76 -17.86 10.13 17.66
C ARG A 76 -18.37 9.06 16.70
N ASN A 77 -17.52 8.12 16.31
CA ASN A 77 -17.82 7.03 15.38
C ASN A 77 -17.20 5.70 15.87
N PRO A 78 -17.94 4.91 16.65
CA PRO A 78 -17.46 3.63 17.17
C PRO A 78 -17.04 2.63 16.08
N ARG A 79 -17.59 2.75 14.85
CA ARG A 79 -17.22 1.88 13.72
C ARG A 79 -15.82 2.18 13.19
N ALA A 80 -15.28 3.36 13.46
CA ALA A 80 -13.92 3.73 13.04
C ALA A 80 -12.83 3.03 13.87
N ARG A 81 -13.14 2.49 15.06
CA ARG A 81 -12.16 1.89 16.01
C ARG A 81 -11.12 0.97 15.37
N SER A 82 -11.52 0.18 14.38
CA SER A 82 -10.66 -0.82 13.72
C SER A 82 -10.09 -0.36 12.38
N ALA A 83 -10.36 0.89 11.98
CA ALA A 83 -9.89 1.46 10.73
C ALA A 83 -8.35 1.58 10.72
N LYS A 84 -7.76 1.15 9.62
CA LYS A 84 -6.33 1.24 9.34
C LYS A 84 -6.18 1.83 7.95
N LEU A 85 -5.66 3.04 7.88
CA LEU A 85 -5.38 3.74 6.64
C LEU A 85 -3.94 3.50 6.19
N ARG A 86 -3.76 3.19 4.91
CA ARG A 86 -2.44 3.12 4.26
C ARG A 86 -2.44 3.95 2.98
N VAL A 87 -1.31 4.61 2.72
CA VAL A 87 -1.13 5.52 1.60
C VAL A 87 0.15 5.19 0.83
N VAL A 88 0.04 5.18 -0.49
CA VAL A 88 1.16 5.11 -1.44
C VAL A 88 1.04 6.24 -2.46
N GLU A 89 2.16 6.60 -3.06
CA GLU A 89 2.26 7.62 -4.11
C GLU A 89 2.84 6.98 -5.37
N LYS A 90 2.27 7.26 -6.54
CA LYS A 90 2.76 6.77 -7.82
C LYS A 90 4.01 7.54 -8.22
N LEU A 91 5.05 6.82 -8.65
CA LEU A 91 6.30 7.37 -9.16
C LEU A 91 6.23 7.62 -10.67
#